data_AF-A0A3A8GXI6-F1
#
_entry.id   AF-A0A3A8GXI6-F1
#
_cell.length_a   1.000
_cell.length_b   1.000
_cell.length_c   1.000
_cell.angle_alpha   90.00
_cell.angle_beta   90.00
_cell.angle_gamma   90.00
#
_symmetry.space_group_name_H-M   'P 1'
#
loop_
_entity.id
_entity.type
_entity.pdbx_description
1 polymer ?
#
loop_
_entity_poly.entity_id
_entity_poly.type
_entity_poly.pdbx_seq_one_letter_code
_entity_poly.pdbx_strand_id
1 'polypeptide(L)'
;MMTVLGGLLWVLAATPVAKPQGEMDAALKAVKTGDAKTRKDAYATLWKRGVRVSIPRAAKGAESSEPFALKGTGGLACPRPLWALWSRSSDEGNGGSTEREVIAFSRDRDSLPLASDVVDLPPNAPAILLRESGWESTRGCDVGGFADPSNKGFERHPAVRKAIQACCAGKQGCLEEGWTQDEDCSNQTLDAMNQAREQHRASAANILTTRLRQCLPAKDKVGPGQDPCALADSPRCTRYQQCLRKVSDDSLVRGTDALNAELALWLEADIGACVARNRQGSACTLIVVDPCQGRVGYRCSDEVIRELQVP
;
A
#
# COMPACT_ATOMS: atom_id res chain seq x y z
N MET A 1 60.53 38.87 25.97
CA MET A 1 59.83 39.87 26.81
C MET A 1 58.80 40.56 25.90
N MET A 2 57.51 40.40 26.24
CA MET A 2 56.30 41.01 25.62
C MET A 2 56.12 40.95 24.09
N THR A 3 55.08 40.24 23.65
CA THR A 3 53.87 40.87 23.04
C THR A 3 52.70 39.90 23.10
N VAL A 4 51.65 40.33 23.81
CA VAL A 4 50.33 39.69 23.90
C VAL A 4 49.57 40.00 22.60
N LEU A 5 49.19 38.98 21.85
CA LEU A 5 48.22 39.10 20.76
C LEU A 5 46.90 38.51 21.23
N GLY A 6 45.95 39.41 21.50
CA GLY A 6 44.57 39.09 21.82
C GLY A 6 43.91 38.39 20.63
N GLY A 7 43.61 37.11 20.81
CA GLY A 7 42.72 36.37 19.94
C GLY A 7 41.27 36.74 20.25
N LEU A 8 40.64 37.48 19.33
CA LEU A 8 39.18 37.57 19.23
C LEU A 8 38.63 36.14 19.06
N LEU A 9 38.04 35.59 20.12
CA LEU A 9 37.14 34.45 20.03
C LEU A 9 35.86 34.93 19.35
N TRP A 10 35.77 34.71 18.04
CA TRP A 10 34.49 34.67 17.34
C TRP A 10 33.71 33.48 17.89
N VAL A 11 32.83 33.74 18.86
CA VAL A 11 31.73 32.84 19.21
C VAL A 11 30.82 32.82 17.98
N LEU A 12 31.02 31.84 17.11
CA LEU A 12 29.97 31.39 16.20
C LEU A 12 28.82 30.93 17.09
N ALA A 13 27.86 31.83 17.30
CA ALA A 13 26.56 31.49 17.81
C ALA A 13 25.96 30.48 16.83
N ALA A 14 26.13 29.19 17.14
CA ALA A 14 25.31 28.15 16.56
C ALA A 14 23.86 28.52 16.90
N THR A 15 23.15 29.07 15.92
CA THR A 15 21.69 29.22 16.02
C THR A 15 21.15 27.87 16.46
N PRO A 16 20.43 27.79 17.60
CA PRO A 16 19.96 26.52 18.11
C PRO A 16 19.06 25.95 17.03
N VAL A 17 19.44 24.78 16.50
CA VAL A 17 18.58 23.96 15.66
C VAL A 17 17.26 23.83 16.41
N ALA A 18 16.24 24.54 15.95
CA ALA A 18 14.91 24.43 16.54
C ALA A 18 14.57 22.93 16.54
N LYS A 19 14.34 22.39 17.73
CA LYS A 19 14.19 20.95 17.96
C LYS A 19 13.13 20.39 16.99
N PRO A 20 13.25 19.12 16.56
CA PRO A 20 12.20 18.42 15.81
C PRO A 20 10.80 18.54 16.46
N GLN A 21 10.77 18.69 17.78
CA GLN A 21 9.55 18.93 18.55
C GLN A 21 8.89 20.29 18.29
N GLY A 22 9.68 21.37 18.12
CA GLY A 22 9.14 22.71 17.90
C GLY A 22 8.40 22.83 16.56
N GLU A 23 8.90 22.18 15.51
CA GLU A 23 8.19 22.07 14.23
C GLU A 23 6.91 21.24 14.34
N MET A 24 6.93 20.14 15.11
CA MET A 24 5.73 19.34 15.37
C MET A 24 4.67 20.14 16.11
N ASP A 25 5.04 20.85 17.17
CA ASP A 25 4.12 21.65 17.97
C ASP A 25 3.54 22.82 17.14
N ALA A 26 4.37 23.45 16.30
CA ALA A 26 3.93 24.49 15.37
C ALA A 26 2.94 23.95 14.34
N ALA A 27 3.22 22.78 13.75
CA ALA A 27 2.32 22.14 12.80
C ALA A 27 1.00 21.70 13.47
N LEU A 28 1.05 21.14 14.69
CA LEU A 28 -0.15 20.80 15.47
C LEU A 28 -1.00 22.03 15.80
N LYS A 29 -0.36 23.16 16.12
CA LYS A 29 -1.05 24.45 16.32
C LYS A 29 -1.68 24.94 15.02
N ALA A 30 -0.93 24.89 13.92
CA ALA A 30 -1.40 25.31 12.59
C ALA A 30 -2.61 24.51 12.11
N VAL A 31 -2.69 23.19 12.39
CA VAL A 31 -3.89 22.38 12.11
C VAL A 31 -5.14 22.91 12.81
N LYS A 32 -5.02 23.47 14.02
CA LYS A 32 -6.15 23.94 14.81
C LYS A 32 -6.61 25.34 14.43
N THR A 33 -5.67 26.24 14.17
CA THR A 33 -5.95 27.69 14.06
C THR A 33 -5.67 28.28 12.69
N GLY A 34 -4.99 27.54 11.80
CA GLY A 34 -4.61 28.03 10.48
C GLY A 34 -5.77 28.06 9.50
N ASP A 35 -5.62 28.83 8.42
CA ASP A 35 -6.50 28.77 7.25
C ASP A 35 -6.34 27.44 6.49
N ALA A 36 -7.18 27.19 5.48
CA ALA A 36 -7.19 25.93 4.75
C ALA A 36 -5.83 25.57 4.12
N LYS A 37 -5.08 26.58 3.64
CA LYS A 37 -3.76 26.36 3.04
C LYS A 37 -2.74 25.97 4.13
N THR A 38 -2.69 26.75 5.20
CA THR A 38 -1.82 26.54 6.36
C THR A 38 -2.06 25.19 7.01
N ARG A 39 -3.32 24.75 7.11
CA ARG A 39 -3.67 23.41 7.63
C ARG A 39 -3.17 22.29 6.72
N LYS A 40 -3.33 22.40 5.41
CA LYS A 40 -2.79 21.41 4.45
C LYS A 40 -1.26 21.30 4.56
N ASP A 41 -0.55 22.41 4.64
CA ASP A 41 0.91 22.43 4.81
C ASP A 41 1.33 21.81 6.16
N ALA A 42 0.55 22.06 7.21
CA ALA A 42 0.75 21.44 8.51
C ALA A 42 0.52 19.92 8.50
N TYR A 43 -0.55 19.43 7.86
CA TYR A 43 -0.77 18.00 7.66
C TYR A 43 0.35 17.35 6.87
N ALA A 44 0.86 18.00 5.82
CA ALA A 44 2.01 17.50 5.06
C ALA A 44 3.28 17.37 5.93
N THR A 45 3.51 18.34 6.82
CA THR A 45 4.62 18.32 7.77
C THR A 45 4.48 17.18 8.77
N LEU A 46 3.30 17.03 9.38
CA LEU A 46 2.99 15.97 10.34
C LEU A 46 3.07 14.58 9.68
N TRP A 47 2.63 14.48 8.43
CA TRP A 47 2.77 13.27 7.61
C TRP A 47 4.24 12.84 7.49
N LYS A 48 5.12 13.76 7.07
CA LYS A 48 6.57 13.52 6.91
C LYS A 48 7.25 13.13 8.22
N ARG A 49 6.74 13.60 9.35
CA ARG A 49 7.22 13.28 10.70
C ARG A 49 6.64 11.98 11.27
N GLY A 50 5.79 11.27 10.51
CA GLY A 50 5.24 9.97 10.93
C GLY A 50 4.07 10.05 11.92
N VAL A 51 3.47 11.23 12.11
CA VAL A 51 2.28 11.39 12.96
C VAL A 51 1.07 10.76 12.29
N ARG A 52 0.39 9.83 12.97
CA ARG A 52 -0.77 9.08 12.46
C ARG A 52 -1.82 8.95 13.54
N VAL A 53 -3.07 8.79 13.13
CA VAL A 53 -4.17 8.45 14.05
C VAL A 53 -4.24 6.94 14.24
N SER A 54 -4.21 6.48 15.49
CA SER A 54 -4.46 5.08 15.81
C SER A 54 -5.95 4.79 15.70
N ILE A 55 -6.31 3.87 14.80
CA ILE A 55 -7.67 3.39 14.62
C ILE A 55 -7.78 2.06 15.38
N PRO A 56 -8.67 1.92 16.39
CA PRO A 56 -8.98 0.65 17.00
C PRO A 56 -9.50 -0.30 15.92
N ARG A 57 -8.71 -1.32 15.60
CA ARG A 57 -9.16 -2.40 14.73
C ARG A 57 -10.03 -3.34 15.55
N ALA A 58 -11.06 -3.91 14.90
CA ALA A 58 -11.89 -4.91 15.56
C ALA A 58 -11.07 -6.14 15.98
N ALA A 59 -11.61 -6.93 16.91
CA ALA A 59 -11.01 -8.19 17.30
C ALA A 59 -10.79 -9.09 16.08
N LYS A 60 -9.79 -9.98 16.14
CA LYS A 60 -9.43 -10.84 15.01
C LYS A 60 -10.67 -11.64 14.54
N GLY A 61 -11.10 -11.41 13.30
CA GLY A 61 -12.26 -12.05 12.69
C GLY A 61 -13.55 -11.20 12.68
N ALA A 62 -13.58 -10.07 13.37
CA ALA A 62 -14.72 -9.14 13.30
C ALA A 62 -14.64 -8.25 12.05
N GLU A 63 -15.81 -7.98 11.47
CA GLU A 63 -15.97 -7.14 10.27
C GLU A 63 -16.09 -5.66 10.61
N SER A 64 -16.45 -5.31 11.84
CA SER A 64 -16.52 -3.90 12.26
C SER A 64 -16.09 -3.70 13.70
N SER A 65 -15.68 -2.48 14.02
CA SER A 65 -15.51 -2.03 15.41
C SER A 65 -16.85 -1.62 16.01
N GLU A 66 -16.93 -1.55 17.33
CA GLU A 66 -17.94 -0.70 17.99
C GLU A 66 -17.67 0.76 17.64
N PRO A 67 -18.70 1.64 17.60
CA PRO A 67 -18.48 3.09 17.47
C PRO A 67 -17.57 3.61 18.58
N PHE A 68 -16.56 4.40 18.21
CA PHE A 68 -15.59 4.94 19.16
C PHE A 68 -15.32 6.42 18.93
N ALA A 69 -15.05 7.15 20.02
CA ALA A 69 -14.63 8.55 19.93
C ALA A 69 -13.17 8.63 19.48
N LEU A 70 -12.91 9.34 18.38
CA LEU A 70 -11.56 9.63 17.93
C LEU A 70 -10.83 10.52 18.92
N LYS A 71 -9.56 10.20 19.15
CA LYS A 71 -8.66 11.01 19.97
C LYS A 71 -7.75 11.81 19.06
N GLY A 72 -7.82 13.13 19.16
CA GLY A 72 -6.82 14.01 18.55
C GLY A 72 -5.45 13.85 19.23
N THR A 73 -4.39 14.21 18.52
CA THR A 73 -3.03 14.30 19.10
C THR A 73 -3.02 15.32 20.24
N GLY A 74 -2.56 14.90 21.42
CA GLY A 74 -2.54 15.71 22.63
C GLY A 74 -3.73 15.53 23.58
N GLY A 75 -4.63 14.58 23.31
CA GLY A 75 -5.61 14.10 24.31
C GLY A 75 -6.66 15.12 24.76
N LEU A 76 -6.84 16.22 24.01
CA LEU A 76 -7.83 17.23 24.35
C LEU A 76 -9.23 16.62 24.31
N ALA A 77 -9.88 16.60 25.47
CA ALA A 77 -11.27 16.20 25.60
C ALA A 77 -12.15 17.28 24.95
N CYS A 78 -12.78 16.94 23.84
CA CYS A 78 -13.80 17.77 23.22
C CYS A 78 -15.16 17.43 23.85
N PRO A 79 -15.99 18.42 24.20
CA PRO A 79 -17.32 18.17 24.75
C PRO A 79 -18.22 17.44 23.75
N ARG A 80 -17.93 17.59 22.45
CA ARG A 80 -18.51 16.81 21.36
C ARG A 80 -17.39 16.08 20.63
N PRO A 81 -17.13 14.81 20.97
CA PRO A 81 -16.12 14.04 20.26
C PRO A 81 -16.56 13.78 18.81
N LEU A 82 -15.59 13.58 17.93
CA LEU A 82 -15.87 13.03 16.62
C LEU A 82 -15.95 11.51 16.75
N TRP A 83 -17.13 10.94 16.51
CA TRP A 83 -17.35 9.51 16.52
C TRP A 83 -16.89 8.91 15.20
N ALA A 84 -16.35 7.69 15.28
CA ALA A 84 -15.95 6.92 14.13
C ALA A 84 -16.43 5.47 14.24
N LEU A 85 -16.69 4.88 13.08
CA LEU A 85 -16.96 3.47 12.90
C LEU A 85 -16.00 2.93 11.84
N TRP A 86 -15.15 1.99 12.23
CA TRP A 86 -14.34 1.23 11.27
C TRP A 86 -15.13 0.01 10.83
N SER A 87 -15.24 -0.18 9.52
CA SER A 87 -15.86 -1.35 8.92
C SER A 87 -14.94 -1.95 7.87
N ARG A 88 -15.04 -3.26 7.74
CA ARG A 88 -14.31 -4.10 6.82
C ARG A 88 -15.27 -5.13 6.22
N SER A 89 -15.46 -5.07 4.91
CA SER A 89 -16.07 -6.18 4.16
C SER A 89 -14.98 -7.07 3.57
N SER A 90 -15.31 -8.35 3.42
CA SER A 90 -14.56 -9.32 2.64
C SER A 90 -15.51 -10.05 1.71
N ASP A 91 -15.48 -9.76 0.42
CA ASP A 91 -16.28 -10.49 -0.56
C ASP A 91 -15.49 -11.68 -1.09
N GLU A 92 -15.92 -12.89 -0.77
CA GLU A 92 -15.34 -14.12 -1.32
C GLU A 92 -15.99 -14.45 -2.68
N GLY A 93 -15.18 -14.47 -3.73
CA GLY A 93 -15.58 -14.94 -5.06
C GLY A 93 -14.81 -16.20 -5.47
N ASN A 94 -15.21 -16.83 -6.57
CA ASN A 94 -14.62 -18.07 -7.12
C ASN A 94 -13.11 -17.99 -7.46
N GLY A 95 -12.45 -16.86 -7.24
CA GLY A 95 -11.02 -16.63 -7.50
C GLY A 95 -10.27 -15.85 -6.42
N GLY A 96 -10.85 -15.64 -5.23
CA GLY A 96 -10.20 -14.94 -4.11
C GLY A 96 -11.13 -14.05 -3.28
N SER A 97 -10.57 -13.35 -2.29
CA SER A 97 -11.29 -12.45 -1.37
C SER A 97 -10.99 -10.97 -1.67
N THR A 98 -12.03 -10.14 -1.68
CA THR A 98 -11.96 -8.68 -1.72
C THR A 98 -12.18 -8.08 -0.36
N GLU A 99 -11.11 -7.63 0.28
CA GLU A 99 -11.15 -6.91 1.55
C GLU A 99 -11.18 -5.39 1.32
N ARG A 100 -12.23 -4.71 1.78
CA ARG A 100 -12.35 -3.25 1.76
C ARG A 100 -12.49 -2.72 3.19
N GLU A 101 -11.63 -1.79 3.59
CA GLU A 101 -11.65 -1.15 4.90
C GLU A 101 -12.02 0.33 4.75
N VAL A 102 -13.08 0.75 5.43
CA VAL A 102 -13.59 2.12 5.42
C VAL A 102 -13.76 2.59 6.86
N ILE A 103 -13.55 3.88 7.10
CA ILE A 103 -13.91 4.53 8.34
C ILE A 103 -14.93 5.63 8.09
N ALA A 104 -16.09 5.53 8.72
CA ALA A 104 -17.14 6.54 8.70
C ALA A 104 -17.04 7.43 9.94
N PHE A 105 -17.46 8.69 9.82
CA PHE A 105 -17.38 9.70 10.86
C PHE A 105 -18.73 10.37 11.09
N SER A 106 -19.01 10.75 12.33
CA SER A 106 -20.19 11.53 12.68
C SER A 106 -19.97 12.34 13.95
N ARG A 107 -20.69 13.46 14.10
CA ARG A 107 -20.76 14.24 15.35
C ARG A 107 -21.67 13.61 16.39
N ASP A 108 -22.58 12.76 15.95
CA ASP A 108 -23.49 12.00 16.78
C ASP A 108 -23.24 10.50 16.59
N ARG A 109 -23.13 9.77 17.72
CA ARG A 109 -22.80 8.34 17.73
C ARG A 109 -23.86 7.54 17.00
N ASP A 110 -25.13 7.88 17.23
CA ASP A 110 -26.28 7.12 16.75
C ASP A 110 -26.61 7.43 15.28
N SER A 111 -25.98 8.47 14.74
CA SER A 111 -26.04 8.85 13.32
C SER A 111 -24.97 8.18 12.45
N LEU A 112 -24.10 7.33 13.03
CA LEU A 112 -23.17 6.53 12.24
C LEU A 112 -23.94 5.47 11.43
N PRO A 113 -23.56 5.24 10.16
CA PRO A 113 -24.19 4.19 9.36
C PRO A 113 -23.99 2.81 10.00
N LEU A 114 -24.90 1.88 9.69
CA LEU A 114 -24.70 0.47 10.07
C LEU A 114 -23.44 -0.06 9.41
N ALA A 115 -22.75 -0.99 10.08
CA ALA A 115 -21.48 -1.54 9.60
C ALA A 115 -21.55 -2.11 8.17
N SER A 116 -22.68 -2.72 7.81
CA SER A 116 -22.98 -3.25 6.46
C SER A 116 -23.02 -2.17 5.40
N ASP A 117 -23.46 -0.95 5.76
CA ASP A 117 -23.76 0.13 4.81
C ASP A 117 -22.57 1.08 4.64
N VAL A 118 -21.55 0.96 5.50
CA VAL A 118 -20.33 1.79 5.47
C VAL A 118 -19.56 1.61 4.14
N VAL A 119 -19.68 0.44 3.51
CA VAL A 119 -18.89 0.08 2.33
C VAL A 119 -19.45 0.72 1.05
N ASP A 120 -20.77 0.89 0.99
CA ASP A 120 -21.53 1.46 -0.13
C ASP A 120 -21.88 2.94 0.08
N LEU A 121 -21.14 3.62 0.96
CA LEU A 121 -21.39 5.03 1.23
C LEU A 121 -21.21 5.90 -0.03
N PRO A 122 -22.12 6.86 -0.26
CA PRO A 122 -22.02 7.75 -1.40
C PRO A 122 -20.75 8.61 -1.32
N PRO A 123 -20.25 9.16 -2.45
CA PRO A 123 -18.98 9.90 -2.51
C PRO A 123 -18.89 11.13 -1.59
N ASN A 124 -20.04 11.64 -1.14
CA ASN A 124 -20.17 12.80 -0.25
C ASN A 124 -20.38 12.42 1.22
N ALA A 125 -20.42 11.12 1.55
CA ALA A 125 -20.50 10.69 2.94
C ALA A 125 -19.23 11.11 3.71
N PRO A 126 -19.35 11.40 5.01
CA PRO A 126 -18.20 11.68 5.87
C PRO A 126 -17.44 10.37 6.17
N ALA A 127 -16.82 9.77 5.16
CA ALA A 127 -16.07 8.53 5.27
C ALA A 127 -14.79 8.56 4.45
N ILE A 128 -13.82 7.74 4.85
CA ILE A 128 -12.52 7.61 4.16
C ILE A 128 -12.28 6.13 3.88
N LEU A 129 -11.99 5.81 2.62
CA LEU A 129 -11.47 4.51 2.20
C LEU A 129 -10.03 4.38 2.71
N LEU A 130 -9.83 3.54 3.72
CA LEU A 130 -8.51 3.31 4.30
C LEU A 130 -7.71 2.33 3.48
N ARG A 131 -8.40 1.31 2.97
CA ARG A 131 -7.80 0.24 2.19
C ARG A 131 -8.85 -0.37 1.29
N GLU A 132 -8.44 -0.72 0.10
CA GLU A 132 -9.17 -1.64 -0.74
C GLU A 132 -8.17 -2.64 -1.30
N SER A 133 -8.41 -3.90 -1.02
CA SER A 133 -7.58 -5.00 -1.46
C SER A 133 -8.48 -6.12 -1.91
N GLY A 134 -8.75 -6.19 -3.20
CA GLY A 134 -9.69 -7.19 -3.68
C GLY A 134 -9.87 -7.23 -5.17
N TRP A 135 -10.56 -8.28 -5.58
CA TRP A 135 -10.61 -8.96 -6.87
C TRP A 135 -10.75 -8.08 -8.12
N GLU A 136 -11.29 -6.86 -8.03
CA GLU A 136 -11.29 -5.95 -9.20
C GLU A 136 -9.88 -5.50 -9.61
N SER A 137 -8.93 -5.51 -8.68
CA SER A 137 -7.54 -5.15 -8.97
C SER A 137 -6.60 -6.36 -8.99
N THR A 138 -7.02 -7.52 -8.46
CA THR A 138 -6.30 -8.74 -8.76
C THR A 138 -6.59 -9.23 -10.15
N ARG A 139 -7.76 -9.09 -10.80
CA ARG A 139 -7.85 -9.35 -12.26
C ARG A 139 -6.81 -8.60 -13.11
N GLY A 140 -6.40 -7.40 -12.68
CA GLY A 140 -5.27 -6.65 -13.25
C GLY A 140 -3.87 -7.12 -12.79
N CYS A 141 -3.74 -7.77 -11.63
CA CYS A 141 -2.49 -8.29 -11.04
C CYS A 141 -2.39 -9.82 -11.08
N ASP A 142 -3.25 -10.54 -10.36
CA ASP A 142 -3.67 -11.90 -10.69
C ASP A 142 -4.52 -11.89 -11.97
N VAL A 143 -3.85 -11.97 -13.11
CA VAL A 143 -4.17 -13.07 -14.02
C VAL A 143 -5.56 -13.69 -13.77
N GLY A 144 -6.63 -13.05 -14.24
CA GLY A 144 -7.99 -13.56 -14.10
C GLY A 144 -8.21 -14.72 -15.07
N GLY A 145 -7.37 -15.76 -14.97
CA GLY A 145 -7.10 -16.66 -16.08
C GLY A 145 -6.39 -15.95 -17.24
N PHE A 146 -5.25 -15.29 -16.98
CA PHE A 146 -4.24 -14.84 -17.97
C PHE A 146 -4.75 -14.11 -19.24
N ALA A 147 -5.77 -13.28 -19.12
CA ALA A 147 -6.08 -12.33 -20.17
C ALA A 147 -5.00 -11.22 -20.22
N ASP A 148 -4.13 -11.34 -21.23
CA ASP A 148 -3.01 -10.47 -21.61
C ASP A 148 -1.74 -10.48 -20.74
N PRO A 149 -0.84 -11.43 -20.99
CA PRO A 149 0.44 -11.50 -20.31
C PRO A 149 1.58 -10.80 -21.09
N SER A 150 1.28 -10.17 -22.24
CA SER A 150 2.24 -9.32 -22.99
C SER A 150 2.60 -8.02 -22.26
N ASN A 151 1.70 -7.53 -21.40
CA ASN A 151 1.92 -6.33 -20.58
C ASN A 151 2.68 -6.59 -19.27
N LYS A 152 3.01 -7.85 -18.96
CA LYS A 152 3.62 -8.25 -17.69
C LYS A 152 5.02 -8.85 -17.83
N GLY A 153 5.52 -9.04 -19.05
CA GLY A 153 6.89 -9.52 -19.25
C GLY A 153 7.06 -11.03 -19.09
N PHE A 154 5.98 -11.81 -19.15
CA PHE A 154 6.03 -13.28 -19.09
C PHE A 154 6.85 -13.87 -20.22
N GLU A 155 6.72 -13.29 -21.41
CA GLU A 155 7.50 -13.59 -22.59
C GLU A 155 8.99 -13.26 -22.42
N ARG A 156 9.42 -12.70 -21.29
CA ARG A 156 10.85 -12.55 -20.96
C ARG A 156 11.42 -13.81 -20.33
N HIS A 157 10.59 -14.67 -19.73
CA HIS A 157 11.07 -15.92 -19.12
C HIS A 157 11.43 -16.95 -20.22
N PRO A 158 12.63 -17.55 -20.20
CA PRO A 158 13.09 -18.45 -21.27
C PRO A 158 12.15 -19.62 -21.56
N ALA A 159 11.66 -20.32 -20.52
CA ALA A 159 10.70 -21.41 -20.68
C ALA A 159 9.37 -20.99 -21.34
N VAL A 160 8.86 -19.79 -21.05
CA VAL A 160 7.61 -19.29 -21.64
C VAL A 160 7.82 -18.98 -23.11
N ARG A 161 8.94 -18.32 -23.47
CA ARG A 161 9.29 -18.08 -24.88
C ARG A 161 9.38 -19.38 -25.68
N LYS A 162 10.04 -20.38 -25.11
CA LYS A 162 10.19 -21.69 -25.74
C LYS A 162 8.84 -22.40 -25.93
N ALA A 163 7.96 -22.35 -24.93
CA ALA A 163 6.61 -22.91 -25.03
C ALA A 163 5.78 -22.23 -26.13
N ILE A 164 5.80 -20.89 -26.17
CA ILE A 164 5.12 -20.10 -27.21
C ILE A 164 5.70 -20.43 -28.59
N GLN A 165 7.02 -20.48 -28.75
CA GLN A 165 7.66 -20.82 -30.02
C GLN A 165 7.30 -22.23 -30.51
N ALA A 166 7.28 -23.22 -29.61
CA ALA A 166 6.92 -24.59 -29.94
C ALA A 166 5.45 -24.70 -30.36
N CYS A 167 4.58 -23.97 -29.67
CA CYS A 167 3.15 -23.94 -29.96
C CYS A 167 2.80 -23.17 -31.25
N CYS A 168 3.50 -22.07 -31.53
CA CYS A 168 3.37 -21.31 -32.77
C CYS A 168 4.07 -21.96 -33.98
N ALA A 169 4.76 -23.08 -33.80
CA ALA A 169 5.49 -23.74 -34.88
C ALA A 169 4.54 -24.10 -36.04
N GLY A 170 4.77 -23.51 -37.22
CA GLY A 170 3.98 -23.77 -38.43
C GLY A 170 2.72 -22.90 -38.58
N LYS A 171 2.42 -21.99 -37.64
CA LYS A 171 1.32 -21.03 -37.74
C LYS A 171 1.85 -19.65 -38.17
N GLN A 172 1.59 -19.21 -39.40
CA GLN A 172 1.91 -17.84 -39.84
C GLN A 172 1.14 -16.83 -38.98
N GLY A 173 1.78 -15.72 -38.60
CA GLY A 173 1.16 -14.67 -37.78
C GLY A 173 1.11 -14.95 -36.27
N CYS A 174 1.25 -16.19 -35.80
CA CYS A 174 1.09 -16.54 -34.36
C CYS A 174 2.04 -15.78 -33.41
N LEU A 175 3.27 -15.48 -33.85
CA LEU A 175 4.22 -14.67 -33.07
C LEU A 175 4.04 -13.15 -33.30
N GLU A 176 3.50 -12.75 -34.45
CA GLU A 176 3.38 -11.34 -34.87
C GLU A 176 2.06 -10.70 -34.38
N GLU A 177 0.98 -11.48 -34.31
CA GLU A 177 -0.33 -11.11 -33.76
C GLU A 177 -0.36 -11.16 -32.22
N GLY A 178 0.71 -11.73 -31.63
CA GLY A 178 0.84 -11.96 -30.20
C GLY A 178 0.12 -13.22 -29.74
N TRP A 179 0.74 -13.93 -28.79
CA TRP A 179 0.18 -15.15 -28.17
C TRP A 179 -1.23 -15.01 -27.59
N THR A 180 -1.72 -13.78 -27.40
CA THR A 180 -3.06 -13.49 -26.88
C THR A 180 -4.16 -13.70 -27.93
N GLN A 181 -3.83 -13.80 -29.21
CA GLN A 181 -4.81 -13.98 -30.29
C GLN A 181 -5.01 -15.45 -30.70
N ASP A 182 -4.05 -16.33 -30.42
CA ASP A 182 -4.20 -17.79 -30.58
C ASP A 182 -4.63 -18.41 -29.24
N GLU A 183 -5.95 -18.56 -29.08
CA GLU A 183 -6.58 -18.99 -27.82
C GLU A 183 -6.06 -20.35 -27.32
N ASP A 184 -5.86 -21.31 -28.22
CA ASP A 184 -5.34 -22.65 -27.89
C ASP A 184 -3.90 -22.57 -27.34
N CYS A 185 -3.07 -21.76 -28.00
CA CYS A 185 -1.68 -21.59 -27.61
C CYS A 185 -1.51 -20.86 -26.28
N SER A 186 -2.35 -19.85 -26.08
CA SER A 186 -2.49 -19.16 -24.82
C SER A 186 -2.86 -20.17 -23.73
N ASN A 187 -4.01 -20.83 -23.82
CA ASN A 187 -4.51 -21.73 -22.77
C ASN A 187 -3.50 -22.82 -22.36
N GLN A 188 -2.84 -23.47 -23.31
CA GLN A 188 -1.84 -24.50 -23.01
C GLN A 188 -0.64 -23.95 -22.23
N THR A 189 -0.13 -22.77 -22.62
CA THR A 189 1.00 -22.13 -21.95
C THR A 189 0.62 -21.76 -20.52
N LEU A 190 -0.60 -21.26 -20.33
CA LEU A 190 -1.14 -20.83 -19.04
C LEU A 190 -1.37 -21.99 -18.08
N ASP A 191 -1.89 -23.11 -18.58
CA ASP A 191 -2.08 -24.34 -17.80
C ASP A 191 -0.73 -24.88 -17.30
N ALA A 192 0.28 -24.91 -18.16
CA ALA A 192 1.62 -25.36 -17.80
C ALA A 192 2.27 -24.44 -16.74
N MET A 193 2.03 -23.13 -16.82
CA MET A 193 2.50 -22.16 -15.85
C MET A 193 1.77 -22.29 -14.50
N ASN A 194 0.46 -22.48 -14.51
CA ASN A 194 -0.33 -22.74 -13.31
C ASN A 194 0.14 -24.02 -12.61
N GLN A 195 0.41 -25.07 -13.38
CA GLN A 195 0.94 -26.32 -12.86
C GLN A 195 2.33 -26.13 -12.23
N ALA A 196 3.25 -25.42 -12.89
CA ALA A 196 4.57 -25.12 -12.35
C ALA A 196 4.50 -24.27 -11.08
N ARG A 197 3.58 -23.28 -11.03
CA ARG A 197 3.33 -22.49 -9.83
C ARG A 197 2.90 -23.39 -8.68
N GLU A 198 1.91 -24.25 -8.90
CA GLU A 198 1.38 -25.13 -7.85
C GLU A 198 2.44 -26.11 -7.35
N GLN A 199 3.19 -26.75 -8.26
CA GLN A 199 4.27 -27.68 -7.91
C GLN A 199 5.39 -27.04 -7.09
N HIS A 200 5.70 -25.76 -7.35
CA HIS A 200 6.83 -25.08 -6.73
C HIS A 200 6.44 -24.01 -5.69
N ARG A 201 5.15 -23.85 -5.38
CA ARG A 201 4.62 -22.75 -4.56
C ARG A 201 5.33 -22.59 -3.22
N ALA A 202 5.48 -23.68 -2.48
CA ALA A 202 6.13 -23.66 -1.16
C ALA A 202 7.61 -23.27 -1.25
N SER A 203 8.32 -23.75 -2.28
CA SER A 203 9.72 -23.38 -2.53
C SER A 203 9.84 -21.91 -2.93
N ALA A 204 9.00 -21.46 -3.86
CA ALA A 204 8.93 -20.08 -4.31
C ALA A 204 8.68 -19.11 -3.13
N ALA A 205 7.71 -19.40 -2.25
CA ALA A 205 7.42 -18.56 -1.09
C ALA A 205 8.61 -18.44 -0.11
N ASN A 206 9.36 -19.54 0.10
CA ASN A 206 10.54 -19.54 0.96
C ASN A 206 11.71 -18.76 0.33
N ILE A 207 11.96 -18.94 -0.97
CA ILE A 207 12.99 -18.20 -1.69
C ILE A 207 12.63 -16.71 -1.73
N LEU A 208 11.35 -16.38 -1.98
CA LEU A 208 10.85 -15.01 -1.97
C LEU A 208 11.12 -14.34 -0.62
N THR A 209 10.74 -14.97 0.49
CA THR A 209 11.00 -14.45 1.84
C THR A 209 12.50 -14.21 2.07
N THR A 210 13.35 -15.10 1.58
CA THR A 210 14.81 -14.97 1.70
C THR A 210 15.33 -13.78 0.90
N ARG A 211 14.92 -13.63 -0.36
CA ARG A 211 15.34 -12.51 -1.22
C ARG A 211 14.79 -11.17 -0.71
N LEU A 212 13.56 -11.15 -0.20
CA LEU A 212 12.96 -9.99 0.46
C LEU A 212 13.78 -9.52 1.68
N ARG A 213 14.34 -10.46 2.46
CA ARG A 213 15.20 -10.10 3.61
C ARG A 213 16.57 -9.56 3.19
N GLN A 214 17.05 -9.88 2.00
CA GLN A 214 18.33 -9.41 1.47
C GLN A 214 18.24 -8.00 0.86
N CYS A 215 17.10 -7.66 0.25
CA CYS A 215 16.90 -6.35 -0.37
C CYS A 215 16.37 -5.29 0.62
N LEU A 216 15.64 -5.69 1.67
CA LEU A 216 15.04 -4.76 2.62
C LEU A 216 16.04 -4.41 3.72
N PRO A 217 16.05 -3.14 4.19
CA PRO A 217 16.84 -2.78 5.36
C PRO A 217 16.32 -3.52 6.61
N ALA A 218 17.20 -3.73 7.59
CA ALA A 218 16.91 -4.57 8.76
C ALA A 218 15.61 -4.20 9.50
N LYS A 219 15.30 -2.91 9.60
CA LYS A 219 14.09 -2.36 10.23
C LYS A 219 12.78 -2.67 9.50
N ASP A 220 12.86 -3.05 8.22
CA ASP A 220 11.71 -3.28 7.35
C ASP A 220 11.47 -4.77 7.06
N LYS A 221 12.35 -5.66 7.54
CA LYS A 221 12.28 -7.11 7.29
C LYS A 221 10.90 -7.67 7.57
N VAL A 222 10.46 -8.55 6.68
CA VAL A 222 9.15 -9.20 6.74
C VAL A 222 9.29 -10.68 7.10
N GLY A 223 8.38 -11.15 7.95
CA GLY A 223 8.16 -12.57 8.18
C GLY A 223 7.37 -13.22 7.04
N PRO A 224 7.29 -14.55 6.99
CA PRO A 224 6.42 -15.25 6.05
C PRO A 224 4.96 -14.75 6.17
N GLY A 225 4.33 -14.44 5.04
CA GLY A 225 2.93 -13.99 4.98
C GLY A 225 2.66 -12.59 5.57
N GLN A 226 3.70 -11.84 5.99
CA GLN A 226 3.51 -10.46 6.43
C GLN A 226 3.45 -9.52 5.22
N ASP A 227 2.38 -8.72 5.14
CA ASP A 227 2.28 -7.65 4.17
C ASP A 227 2.61 -6.28 4.81
N PRO A 228 3.79 -5.70 4.51
CA PRO A 228 4.16 -4.37 4.99
C PRO A 228 3.40 -3.24 4.28
N CYS A 229 2.60 -3.53 3.26
CA CYS A 229 1.68 -2.58 2.60
C CYS A 229 0.30 -2.48 3.26
N ALA A 230 0.11 -3.07 4.45
CA ALA A 230 -1.07 -2.80 5.29
C ALA A 230 -1.26 -1.30 5.61
N LEU A 231 -0.16 -0.52 5.60
CA LEU A 231 -0.18 0.94 5.53
C LEU A 231 0.44 1.32 4.18
N ALA A 232 -0.41 1.41 3.17
CA ALA A 232 0.04 1.35 1.77
C ALA A 232 0.95 2.52 1.36
N ASP A 233 0.88 3.66 2.05
CA ASP A 233 1.66 4.85 1.75
C ASP A 233 2.89 5.03 2.67
N SER A 234 3.23 4.02 3.47
CA SER A 234 4.45 4.03 4.26
C SER A 234 5.69 3.93 3.37
N PRO A 235 6.81 4.62 3.69
CA PRO A 235 8.08 4.42 2.99
C PRO A 235 8.53 2.94 2.98
N ARG A 236 8.06 2.15 3.94
CA ARG A 236 8.28 0.71 4.01
C ARG A 236 7.56 -0.02 2.88
N CYS A 237 6.31 0.31 2.56
CA CYS A 237 5.57 -0.28 1.44
C CYS A 237 6.23 0.04 0.09
N THR A 238 6.68 1.28 -0.13
CA THR A 238 7.42 1.64 -1.36
C THR A 238 8.69 0.82 -1.55
N ARG A 239 9.51 0.68 -0.48
CA ARG A 239 10.73 -0.15 -0.53
C ARG A 239 10.40 -1.63 -0.74
N TYR A 240 9.31 -2.11 -0.13
CA TYR A 240 8.83 -3.48 -0.32
C TYR A 240 8.43 -3.74 -1.78
N GLN A 241 7.63 -2.85 -2.38
CA GLN A 241 7.25 -2.93 -3.78
C GLN A 241 8.47 -2.91 -4.73
N GLN A 242 9.41 -2.01 -4.49
CA GLN A 242 10.65 -1.94 -5.28
C GLN A 242 11.46 -3.22 -5.17
N CYS A 243 11.53 -3.82 -3.97
CA CYS A 243 12.20 -5.09 -3.82
C CYS A 243 11.46 -6.23 -4.54
N LEU A 244 10.13 -6.32 -4.42
CA LEU A 244 9.35 -7.33 -5.13
C LEU A 244 9.60 -7.28 -6.64
N ARG A 245 9.62 -6.08 -7.23
CA ARG A 245 10.00 -5.88 -8.64
C ARG A 245 11.41 -6.37 -8.94
N LYS A 246 12.38 -6.03 -8.10
CA LYS A 246 13.76 -6.51 -8.26
C LYS A 246 13.84 -8.04 -8.21
N VAL A 247 13.13 -8.69 -7.27
CA VAL A 247 13.12 -10.15 -7.15
C VAL A 247 12.48 -10.78 -8.39
N SER A 248 11.40 -10.20 -8.90
CA SER A 248 10.77 -10.57 -10.17
C SER A 248 11.80 -10.46 -11.32
N ASP A 249 12.38 -9.29 -11.55
CA ASP A 249 13.37 -9.08 -12.62
C ASP A 249 14.57 -10.06 -12.51
N ASP A 250 15.10 -10.28 -11.31
CA ASP A 250 16.20 -11.22 -11.06
C ASP A 250 15.78 -12.67 -11.35
N SER A 251 14.53 -13.06 -11.10
CA SER A 251 14.01 -14.39 -11.42
C SER A 251 13.81 -14.61 -12.90
N LEU A 252 13.43 -13.58 -13.68
CA LEU A 252 13.41 -13.68 -15.15
C LEU A 252 14.80 -13.99 -15.71
N VAL A 253 15.84 -13.32 -15.17
CA VAL A 253 17.24 -13.51 -15.60
C VAL A 253 17.78 -14.89 -15.20
N ARG A 254 17.38 -15.41 -14.04
CA ARG A 254 17.80 -16.72 -13.52
C ARG A 254 17.00 -17.89 -14.07
N GLY A 255 15.87 -17.62 -14.71
CA GLY A 255 15.00 -18.61 -15.32
C GLY A 255 15.76 -19.53 -16.27
N THR A 256 15.34 -20.78 -16.35
CA THR A 256 15.87 -21.75 -17.32
C THR A 256 14.84 -22.01 -18.42
N ASP A 257 15.21 -22.83 -19.40
CA ASP A 257 14.29 -23.29 -20.46
C ASP A 257 13.22 -24.28 -19.95
N ALA A 258 13.22 -24.62 -18.65
CA ALA A 258 12.22 -25.46 -18.02
C ALA A 258 11.28 -24.61 -17.14
N LEU A 259 9.99 -24.94 -17.14
CA LEU A 259 9.00 -24.34 -16.22
C LEU A 259 9.29 -24.83 -14.80
N ASN A 260 9.95 -24.01 -13.98
CA ASN A 260 10.51 -24.43 -12.69
C ASN A 260 10.26 -23.41 -11.57
N ALA A 261 10.96 -23.59 -10.43
CA ALA A 261 10.82 -22.75 -9.25
C ALA A 261 11.14 -21.25 -9.47
N GLU A 262 12.00 -20.86 -10.41
CA GLU A 262 12.28 -19.44 -10.69
C GLU A 262 11.09 -18.77 -11.40
N LEU A 263 10.39 -19.48 -12.26
CA LEU A 263 9.14 -18.99 -12.85
C LEU A 263 8.04 -18.84 -11.79
N ALA A 264 7.90 -19.84 -10.90
CA ALA A 264 6.96 -19.76 -9.80
C ALA A 264 7.29 -18.59 -8.85
N LEU A 265 8.57 -18.35 -8.58
CA LEU A 265 9.03 -17.21 -7.79
C LEU A 265 8.76 -15.87 -8.48
N TRP A 266 9.02 -15.79 -9.79
CA TRP A 266 8.70 -14.62 -10.59
C TRP A 266 7.21 -14.28 -10.51
N LEU A 267 6.33 -15.29 -10.69
CA LEU A 267 4.88 -15.17 -10.58
C LEU A 267 4.47 -14.59 -9.22
N GLU A 268 4.96 -15.16 -8.13
CA GLU A 268 4.68 -14.71 -6.76
C GLU A 268 5.18 -13.28 -6.51
N ALA A 269 6.38 -12.94 -7.01
CA ALA A 269 6.98 -11.63 -6.83
C ALA A 269 6.29 -10.53 -7.66
N ASP A 270 5.90 -10.83 -8.91
CA ASP A 270 5.24 -9.88 -9.82
C ASP A 270 3.80 -9.60 -9.37
N ILE A 271 3.04 -10.67 -9.06
CA ILE A 271 1.71 -10.56 -8.45
C ILE A 271 1.83 -9.75 -7.16
N GLY A 272 2.79 -10.07 -6.29
CA GLY A 272 3.04 -9.32 -5.07
C GLY A 272 3.33 -7.84 -5.33
N ALA A 273 4.15 -7.50 -6.33
CA ALA A 273 4.49 -6.13 -6.68
C ALA A 273 3.29 -5.34 -7.22
N CYS A 274 2.46 -6.01 -8.01
CA CYS A 274 1.25 -5.44 -8.57
C CYS A 274 0.18 -5.23 -7.48
N VAL A 275 -0.04 -6.22 -6.62
CA VAL A 275 -0.93 -6.12 -5.45
C VAL A 275 -0.46 -4.99 -4.52
N ALA A 276 0.84 -4.91 -4.23
CA ALA A 276 1.40 -3.82 -3.45
C ALA A 276 1.16 -2.46 -4.11
N ARG A 277 1.31 -2.34 -5.43
CA ARG A 277 1.01 -1.12 -6.21
C ARG A 277 -0.46 -0.73 -6.11
N ASN A 278 -1.38 -1.67 -6.29
CA ASN A 278 -2.82 -1.38 -6.29
C ASN A 278 -3.29 -1.01 -4.89
N ARG A 279 -2.78 -1.68 -3.85
CA ARG A 279 -2.98 -1.26 -2.46
C ARG A 279 -2.43 0.15 -2.23
N GLN A 280 -1.27 0.46 -2.80
CA GLN A 280 -0.72 1.82 -2.77
C GLN A 280 -1.61 2.83 -3.49
N GLY A 281 -2.44 2.41 -4.45
CA GLY A 281 -3.25 3.23 -5.36
C GLY A 281 -4.63 3.62 -4.82
N SER A 282 -5.19 2.88 -3.85
CA SER A 282 -6.55 3.11 -3.31
C SER A 282 -6.59 3.47 -1.82
N ALA A 283 -5.47 3.33 -1.09
CA ALA A 283 -5.45 3.53 0.34
C ALA A 283 -5.27 4.99 0.75
N CYS A 284 -6.02 5.42 1.77
CA CYS A 284 -5.80 6.68 2.46
C CYS A 284 -5.41 6.44 3.92
N THR A 285 -4.45 7.24 4.42
CA THR A 285 -3.96 7.18 5.78
C THR A 285 -4.34 8.44 6.56
N LEU A 286 -4.95 8.24 7.74
CA LEU A 286 -5.30 9.32 8.66
C LEU A 286 -4.03 9.90 9.33
N ILE A 287 -3.94 11.23 9.36
CA ILE A 287 -2.78 11.98 9.88
C ILE A 287 -3.08 12.50 11.28
N VAL A 288 -4.05 13.41 11.37
CA VAL A 288 -4.48 14.08 12.61
C VAL A 288 -5.97 14.38 12.52
N VAL A 289 -6.65 14.30 13.66
CA VAL A 289 -8.05 14.70 13.82
C VAL A 289 -8.11 15.90 14.77
N ASP A 290 -8.90 16.91 14.40
CA ASP A 290 -9.38 17.96 15.31
C ASP A 290 -10.84 17.64 15.67
N PRO A 291 -11.06 16.83 16.73
CA PRO A 291 -12.38 16.27 16.99
C PRO A 291 -13.40 17.34 17.41
N CYS A 292 -12.94 18.45 17.98
CA CYS A 292 -13.78 19.57 18.37
C CYS A 292 -14.37 20.25 17.13
N GLN A 293 -13.56 20.40 16.10
CA GLN A 293 -13.94 21.06 14.85
C GLN A 293 -14.40 20.08 13.77
N GLY A 294 -14.37 18.77 14.04
CA GLY A 294 -14.86 17.73 13.14
C GLY A 294 -14.01 17.59 11.89
N ARG A 295 -12.70 17.92 11.99
CA ARG A 295 -11.79 17.87 10.86
C ARG A 295 -10.90 16.65 10.94
N VAL A 296 -10.73 15.96 9.82
CA VAL A 296 -9.85 14.81 9.68
C VAL A 296 -8.87 15.08 8.54
N GLY A 297 -7.59 15.22 8.88
CA GLY A 297 -6.52 15.29 7.88
C GLY A 297 -6.10 13.89 7.45
N TYR A 298 -5.98 13.66 6.15
CA TYR A 298 -5.59 12.38 5.58
C TYR A 298 -4.76 12.56 4.30
N ARG A 299 -3.98 11.54 3.95
CA ARG A 299 -3.23 11.45 2.70
C ARG A 299 -3.69 10.23 1.94
N CYS A 300 -3.86 10.32 0.64
CA CYS A 300 -4.14 9.16 -0.19
C CYS A 300 -2.92 8.79 -1.04
N SER A 301 -3.03 7.65 -1.69
CA SER A 301 -2.17 7.08 -2.72
C SER A 301 -1.58 8.05 -3.75
N ASP A 302 -2.37 9.04 -4.18
CA ASP A 302 -2.00 10.09 -5.12
C ASP A 302 -1.07 11.17 -4.54
N GLU A 303 -0.58 10.93 -3.32
CA GLU A 303 0.25 11.81 -2.52
C GLU A 303 -0.40 13.11 -2.08
N VAL A 304 -1.69 13.32 -2.40
CA VAL A 304 -2.40 14.56 -2.11
C VAL A 304 -2.85 14.55 -0.64
N ILE A 305 -2.56 15.66 0.04
CA ILE A 305 -3.04 15.93 1.40
C ILE A 305 -4.43 16.54 1.32
N ARG A 306 -5.38 15.90 2.01
CA ARG A 306 -6.80 16.25 2.03
C ARG A 306 -7.26 16.46 3.47
N GLU A 307 -8.33 17.23 3.60
CA GLU A 307 -9.02 17.49 4.85
C GLU A 307 -10.49 17.17 4.64
N LEU A 308 -11.04 16.28 5.47
CA LEU A 308 -12.47 16.00 5.54
C LEU A 308 -13.07 16.85 6.66
N GLN A 309 -14.05 17.68 6.31
CA GLN A 309 -14.88 18.40 7.27
C GLN A 309 -16.15 17.60 7.51
N VAL A 310 -16.32 17.09 8.72
CA VAL A 310 -17.54 16.38 9.14
C VAL A 310 -18.56 17.44 9.60
N PRO A 311 -19.75 17.48 8.97
CA PRO A 311 -20.80 18.45 9.30
C PRO A 311 -21.33 18.28 10.73
#